data_AF-A0AA97FF52-F1
#
_entry.id   AF-A0AA97FF52-F1
#
_cell.length_a   1.000
_cell.length_b   1.000
_cell.length_c   1.000
_cell.angle_alpha   90.00
_cell.angle_beta   90.00
_cell.angle_gamma   90.00
#
_symmetry.space_group_name_H-M   'P 1'
#
loop_
_entity.id
_entity.type
_entity.pdbx_description
1 polymer ?
#
loop_
_entity_poly.entity_id
_entity_poly.type
_entity_poly.pdbx_seq_one_letter_code
_entity_poly.pdbx_strand_id
1 'polypeptide(L)'
;MTNKGHLEINYRWPGKYSFNLIDISIKRDNQYFVAELQHNGLNKLKIIRSKNSDEVKKKTDVQIIQWEEMYNKKLEKIRKNELKEEKEKQISKNIQLAEEKTRIYQQMIEDTENILKVGLSQKLIVNWNDLKKNQKFEKVSPKKPEILTIDYFSDRIGTFEEVPIPPGPDKNSNKYSYRNSLSTLFSKNKKTEKIQSLEKLYEEDYNKWINDRDSIILKNKNNLEEFKAKKSKLELELKDLNQKNLEKYSKELEKWEKEKESFKKAQNKSNDLIDELKEKYLQKDSEGMCFYCTQILIQSQYPDFIEKSFDLEYNSENGTLIVDYSLPFIDDIPQLSEVKYIKTQDTFSEKNLSKSELNRLYDYCIYNLILRSLYELYSTDQNDLLQSIVFNGWVNSIDRSTGKKKNACIASIQTTKPEFLEYNLENVDSKDCFKSLKGVCSSKLHSLTPIPPILNIDRSDKRFIDSYNVSENIDDSTNIAAMNWEEFEYLIGELFEKEFAVNGGEVKVTQASRDGGVDAIAFDPDPIRGGKIVIQAKRYTNTVGVSAVRDLFGTVHNEGAIKGILVTTADYGPDAYSFAKDKPITLLNGNNLLHLIEKHGGRAKIDLIEAKKLING
;
A
#
# COMPACT_ATOMS: atom_id res chain seq x y z
N MET A 1 2.17 31.29 41.49
CA MET A 1 1.10 32.19 40.99
C MET A 1 -0.10 31.29 40.74
N THR A 2 -1.23 31.39 41.43
CA THR A 2 -1.97 32.59 41.85
C THR A 2 -2.95 32.24 42.99
N ASN A 3 -2.95 33.10 44.02
CA ASN A 3 -4.01 33.45 45.00
C ASN A 3 -4.74 32.32 45.77
N LYS A 4 -4.45 32.07 47.06
CA LYS A 4 -4.80 32.89 48.25
C LYS A 4 -6.18 33.57 48.15
N GLY A 5 -7.12 33.08 48.96
CA GLY A 5 -8.43 33.69 49.17
C GLY A 5 -9.24 32.96 50.24
N HIS A 6 -8.75 32.95 51.49
CA HIS A 6 -9.63 32.82 52.64
C HIS A 6 -10.57 34.03 52.63
N LEU A 7 -11.87 33.78 52.50
CA LEU A 7 -12.91 34.76 52.73
C LEU A 7 -13.92 34.15 53.71
N GLU A 8 -13.62 34.31 54.99
CA GLU A 8 -14.66 34.47 56.01
C GLU A 8 -15.43 35.74 55.67
N ILE A 9 -16.73 35.65 55.36
CA ILE A 9 -17.63 36.78 55.61
C ILE A 9 -18.93 36.30 56.25
N ASN A 10 -19.19 36.93 57.38
CA ASN A 10 -20.29 36.85 58.31
C ASN A 10 -21.67 37.17 57.71
N TYR A 11 -22.64 36.34 58.11
CA TYR A 11 -24.04 36.59 58.45
C TYR A 11 -24.77 37.81 57.84
N ARG A 12 -25.64 37.53 56.86
CA ARG A 12 -27.00 38.10 56.70
C ARG A 12 -27.91 37.06 56.02
N TRP A 13 -28.75 36.36 56.81
CA TRP A 13 -29.80 35.43 56.36
C TRP A 13 -31.02 36.25 55.89
N PRO A 14 -31.54 36.14 54.64
CA PRO A 14 -32.03 34.92 53.99
C PRO A 14 -31.56 34.71 52.53
N GLY A 15 -31.61 33.48 52.03
CA GLY A 15 -31.24 33.14 50.64
C GLY A 15 -31.40 31.66 50.30
N LYS A 16 -31.45 31.32 49.01
CA LYS A 16 -31.31 29.94 48.51
C LYS A 16 -29.82 29.65 48.30
N TYR A 17 -29.34 28.54 48.85
CA TYR A 17 -27.98 28.05 48.63
C TYR A 17 -28.06 26.71 47.90
N SER A 18 -27.26 26.52 46.84
CA SER A 18 -27.10 25.23 46.19
C SER A 18 -25.66 24.74 46.37
N PHE A 19 -25.52 23.55 46.96
CA PHE A 19 -24.35 22.70 46.76
C PHE A 19 -24.70 21.72 45.64
N ASN A 20 -23.75 21.18 44.86
CA ASN A 20 -23.98 20.54 43.55
C ASN A 20 -25.20 19.60 43.39
N LEU A 21 -25.77 19.02 44.47
CA LEU A 21 -27.03 18.25 44.44
C LEU A 21 -27.98 18.53 45.63
N ILE A 22 -27.69 19.53 46.46
CA ILE A 22 -28.45 19.89 47.67
C ILE A 22 -28.96 21.33 47.55
N ASP A 23 -30.28 21.48 47.47
CA ASP A 23 -30.96 22.75 47.52
C ASP A 23 -31.33 23.08 48.96
N ILE A 24 -30.92 24.26 49.43
CA ILE A 24 -31.20 24.73 50.79
C ILE A 24 -31.98 26.05 50.68
N SER A 25 -33.19 26.07 51.23
CA SER A 25 -34.02 27.27 51.37
C SER A 25 -34.14 27.61 52.85
N ILE A 26 -33.67 28.80 53.22
CA ILE A 26 -33.72 29.26 54.61
C ILE A 26 -34.66 30.45 54.73
N LYS A 27 -35.64 30.34 55.62
CA LYS A 27 -36.66 31.36 55.86
C LYS A 27 -36.84 31.59 57.35
N ARG A 28 -37.27 32.79 57.72
CA ARG A 28 -37.69 33.11 59.09
C ARG A 28 -39.21 33.13 59.11
N ASP A 29 -39.80 32.37 60.01
CA ASP A 29 -41.25 32.21 60.16
C ASP A 29 -41.62 32.49 61.62
N ASN A 30 -42.17 33.68 61.89
CA ASN A 30 -42.42 34.23 63.23
C ASN A 30 -41.21 34.15 64.19
N GLN A 31 -41.33 33.41 65.30
CA GLN A 31 -40.28 33.24 66.32
C GLN A 31 -39.23 32.18 65.97
N TYR A 32 -39.31 31.55 64.79
CA TYR A 32 -38.45 30.42 64.40
C TYR A 32 -37.69 30.68 63.09
N PHE A 33 -36.53 30.04 63.00
CA PHE A 33 -35.69 29.91 61.82
C PHE A 33 -35.95 28.53 61.21
N VAL A 34 -36.20 28.47 59.89
CA VAL A 34 -36.56 27.25 59.15
C VAL A 34 -35.59 27.05 57.99
N ALA A 35 -34.94 25.89 57.92
CA ALA A 35 -34.14 25.43 56.78
C ALA A 35 -34.81 24.23 56.10
N GLU A 36 -35.13 24.35 54.82
CA GLU A 36 -35.63 23.28 53.96
C GLU A 36 -34.46 22.80 53.12
N LEU A 37 -34.07 21.52 53.27
CA LEU A 37 -33.02 20.88 52.51
C LEU A 37 -33.62 19.83 51.57
N GLN A 38 -33.21 19.81 50.31
CA GLN A 38 -33.57 18.81 49.32
C GLN A 38 -32.32 18.25 48.66
N HIS A 39 -32.14 16.92 48.67
CA HIS A 39 -31.03 16.25 47.98
C HIS A 39 -31.53 15.54 46.73
N ASN A 40 -31.25 16.10 45.55
CA ASN A 40 -31.76 15.62 44.27
C ASN A 40 -31.19 14.24 43.87
N GLY A 41 -29.93 13.93 44.21
CA GLY A 41 -29.34 12.59 43.95
C GLY A 41 -29.86 11.43 44.84
N LEU A 42 -30.51 11.75 45.96
CA LEU A 42 -31.08 10.80 46.92
C LEU A 42 -32.61 10.84 46.94
N ASN A 43 -33.25 11.80 46.24
CA ASN A 43 -34.68 12.10 46.30
C ASN A 43 -35.19 12.24 47.75
N LYS A 44 -34.45 12.98 48.61
CA LYS A 44 -34.82 13.23 50.01
C LYS A 44 -35.09 14.71 50.27
N LEU A 45 -36.11 15.00 51.08
CA LEU A 45 -36.47 16.34 51.56
C LEU A 45 -36.48 16.34 53.09
N LYS A 46 -35.93 17.38 53.74
CA LYS A 46 -35.96 17.53 55.20
C LYS A 46 -36.09 18.99 55.59
N ILE A 47 -36.91 19.24 56.61
CA ILE A 47 -37.17 20.58 57.14
C ILE A 47 -36.66 20.63 58.59
N ILE A 48 -35.83 21.62 58.92
CA ILE A 48 -35.23 21.83 60.24
C ILE A 48 -35.71 23.18 60.78
N ARG A 49 -36.24 23.22 62.02
CA ARG A 49 -36.78 24.44 62.65
C ARG A 49 -36.23 24.65 64.06
N SER A 50 -35.78 25.85 64.42
CA SER A 50 -35.43 26.22 65.82
C SER A 50 -35.55 27.74 66.06
N LYS A 51 -35.66 28.15 67.33
CA LYS A 51 -35.68 29.57 67.75
C LYS A 51 -34.29 30.22 67.66
N ASN A 52 -33.22 29.40 67.68
CA ASN A 52 -31.84 29.86 67.56
C ASN A 52 -31.29 29.55 66.16
N SER A 53 -30.84 30.60 65.46
CA SER A 53 -30.26 30.51 64.11
C SER A 53 -29.04 29.59 64.05
N ASP A 54 -28.16 29.64 65.05
CA ASP A 54 -26.94 28.84 65.07
C ASP A 54 -27.21 27.35 65.26
N GLU A 55 -28.32 27.01 65.92
CA GLU A 55 -28.75 25.62 66.10
C GLU A 55 -29.31 25.04 64.79
N VAL A 56 -30.11 25.82 64.05
CA VAL A 56 -30.59 25.42 62.71
C VAL A 56 -29.41 25.20 61.78
N LYS A 57 -28.42 26.10 61.80
CA LYS A 57 -27.20 25.99 60.99
C LYS A 57 -26.42 24.71 61.30
N LYS A 58 -26.08 24.46 62.57
CA LYS A 58 -25.37 23.23 62.98
C LYS A 58 -26.11 21.94 62.60
N LYS A 59 -27.44 21.90 62.79
CA LYS A 59 -28.25 20.73 62.40
C LYS A 59 -28.34 20.56 60.88
N THR A 60 -28.33 21.66 60.13
CA THR A 60 -28.30 21.66 58.65
C THR A 60 -26.96 21.12 58.16
N ASP A 61 -25.84 21.59 58.70
CA ASP A 61 -24.50 21.13 58.34
C ASP A 61 -24.30 19.63 58.61
N VAL A 62 -24.72 19.15 59.79
CA VAL A 62 -24.69 17.71 60.12
C VAL A 62 -25.55 16.89 59.16
N GLN A 63 -26.72 17.42 58.76
CA GLN A 63 -27.59 16.71 57.83
C GLN A 63 -27.02 16.63 56.42
N ILE A 64 -26.34 17.68 55.97
CA ILE A 64 -25.64 17.73 54.68
C ILE A 64 -24.55 16.66 54.67
N ILE A 65 -23.68 16.64 55.69
CA ILE A 65 -22.60 15.65 55.83
C ILE A 65 -23.16 14.22 55.78
N GLN A 66 -24.24 13.94 56.51
CA GLN A 66 -24.89 12.61 56.49
C GLN A 66 -25.44 12.23 55.11
N TRP A 67 -26.02 13.19 54.38
CA TRP A 67 -26.54 12.95 53.04
C TRP A 67 -25.42 12.74 52.02
N GLU A 68 -24.33 13.49 52.11
CA GLU A 68 -23.14 13.31 51.29
C GLU A 68 -22.52 11.92 51.53
N GLU A 69 -22.39 11.47 52.78
CA GLU A 69 -21.92 10.10 53.09
C GLU A 69 -22.82 9.02 52.49
N MET A 70 -24.15 9.17 52.59
CA MET A 70 -25.10 8.22 51.99
C MET A 70 -25.03 8.22 50.46
N TYR A 71 -24.86 9.39 49.84
CA TYR A 71 -24.75 9.51 48.40
C TYR A 71 -23.42 8.92 47.89
N ASN A 72 -22.32 9.15 48.60
CA ASN A 72 -21.03 8.53 48.29
C ASN A 72 -21.10 6.99 48.36
N LYS A 73 -21.75 6.41 49.39
CA LYS A 73 -21.99 4.96 49.46
C LYS A 73 -22.84 4.43 48.30
N LYS A 74 -23.84 5.20 47.85
CA LYS A 74 -24.66 4.86 46.67
C LYS A 74 -23.81 4.86 45.40
N LEU A 75 -22.96 5.87 45.20
CA LEU A 75 -22.03 5.95 44.06
C LEU A 75 -21.01 4.81 44.07
N GLU A 76 -20.44 4.45 45.21
CA GLU A 76 -19.53 3.31 45.33
C GLU A 76 -20.21 1.99 44.94
N LYS A 77 -21.48 1.80 45.33
CA LYS A 77 -22.24 0.60 44.95
C LYS A 77 -22.52 0.56 43.44
N ILE A 78 -22.89 1.70 42.84
CA ILE A 78 -23.11 1.81 41.39
C ILE A 78 -21.80 1.48 40.66
N ARG A 79 -20.69 2.11 41.05
CA ARG A 79 -19.36 1.85 40.46
C ARG A 79 -18.93 0.39 40.59
N LYS A 80 -19.18 -0.27 41.72
CA LYS A 80 -18.89 -1.71 41.91
C LYS A 80 -19.75 -2.59 40.99
N ASN A 81 -21.01 -2.23 40.76
CA ASN A 81 -21.88 -2.95 39.84
C ASN A 81 -21.46 -2.74 38.38
N GLU A 82 -21.16 -1.50 37.98
CA GLU A 82 -20.65 -1.16 36.64
C GLU A 82 -19.36 -1.94 36.33
N LEU A 83 -18.40 -1.95 37.27
CA LEU A 83 -17.17 -2.74 37.13
C LEU A 83 -17.41 -4.24 37.04
N LYS A 84 -18.46 -4.76 37.71
CA LYS A 84 -18.83 -6.17 37.63
C LYS A 84 -19.44 -6.49 36.27
N GLU A 85 -20.35 -5.64 35.77
CA GLU A 85 -20.95 -5.78 34.45
C GLU A 85 -19.91 -5.68 33.33
N GLU A 86 -18.95 -4.77 33.44
CA GLU A 86 -17.82 -4.66 32.50
C GLU A 86 -16.97 -5.93 32.48
N LYS A 87 -16.64 -6.49 33.66
CA LYS A 87 -15.92 -7.76 33.77
C LYS A 87 -16.70 -8.93 33.16
N GLU A 88 -18.00 -9.02 33.41
CA GLU A 88 -18.85 -10.06 32.84
C GLU A 88 -18.94 -9.95 31.31
N LYS A 89 -19.06 -8.72 30.77
CA LYS A 89 -18.98 -8.46 29.32
C LYS A 89 -17.63 -8.87 28.74
N GLN A 90 -16.53 -8.57 29.42
CA GLN A 90 -15.20 -8.94 28.95
C GLN A 90 -15.01 -10.47 28.93
N ILE A 91 -15.45 -11.15 29.98
CA ILE A 91 -15.43 -12.62 30.05
C ILE A 91 -16.25 -13.22 28.90
N SER A 92 -17.45 -12.68 28.63
CA SER A 92 -18.29 -13.14 27.52
C SER A 92 -17.60 -12.96 26.16
N LYS A 93 -16.93 -11.82 25.93
CA LYS A 93 -16.15 -11.57 24.71
C LYS A 93 -15.01 -12.56 24.56
N ASN A 94 -14.26 -12.83 25.64
CA ASN A 94 -13.13 -13.75 25.60
C ASN A 94 -13.59 -15.20 25.34
N ILE A 95 -14.75 -15.62 25.85
CA ILE A 95 -15.34 -16.94 25.53
C ILE A 95 -15.69 -17.03 24.05
N GLN A 96 -16.38 -16.01 23.51
CA GLN A 96 -16.75 -15.97 22.08
C GLN A 96 -15.50 -16.02 21.19
N LEU A 97 -14.44 -15.28 21.56
CA LEU A 97 -13.18 -15.30 20.83
C LEU A 97 -12.52 -16.70 20.87
N ALA A 98 -12.60 -17.43 21.99
CA ALA A 98 -12.09 -18.78 22.11
C ALA A 98 -12.88 -19.78 21.24
N GLU A 99 -14.20 -19.64 21.20
CA GLU A 99 -15.09 -20.44 20.33
C GLU A 99 -14.81 -20.19 18.84
N GLU A 100 -14.63 -18.92 18.46
CA GLU A 100 -14.28 -18.54 17.08
C GLU A 100 -12.93 -19.13 16.65
N LYS A 101 -11.89 -19.01 17.50
CA LYS A 101 -10.59 -19.63 17.25
C LYS A 101 -10.71 -21.15 17.11
N THR A 102 -11.46 -21.79 18.00
CA THR A 102 -11.70 -23.24 17.93
C THR A 102 -12.32 -23.64 16.61
N ARG A 103 -13.33 -22.89 16.14
CA ARG A 103 -13.98 -23.13 14.85
C ARG A 103 -13.00 -23.01 13.68
N ILE A 104 -12.12 -22.00 13.68
CA ILE A 104 -11.10 -21.81 12.63
C ILE A 104 -10.17 -23.03 12.57
N TYR A 105 -9.64 -23.48 13.71
CA TYR A 105 -8.73 -24.62 13.74
C TYR A 105 -9.41 -25.94 13.36
N GLN A 106 -10.66 -26.14 13.76
CA GLN A 106 -11.46 -27.29 13.33
C GLN A 106 -11.68 -27.28 11.81
N GLN A 107 -11.96 -26.10 11.23
CA GLN A 107 -12.07 -25.95 9.78
C GLN A 107 -10.75 -26.31 9.08
N MET A 108 -9.60 -25.85 9.59
CA MET A 108 -8.30 -26.20 9.00
C MET A 108 -8.03 -27.71 9.02
N ILE A 109 -8.42 -28.41 10.09
CA ILE A 109 -8.31 -29.88 10.17
C ILE A 109 -9.24 -30.53 9.12
N GLU A 110 -10.49 -30.08 9.02
CA GLU A 110 -11.45 -30.58 8.04
C GLU A 110 -10.99 -30.33 6.59
N ASP A 111 -10.42 -29.15 6.31
CA ASP A 111 -9.87 -28.80 5.00
C ASP A 111 -8.70 -29.72 4.64
N THR A 112 -7.86 -30.08 5.63
CA THR A 112 -6.76 -31.06 5.47
C THR A 112 -7.28 -32.45 5.15
N GLU A 113 -8.36 -32.90 5.80
CA GLU A 113 -8.99 -34.19 5.52
C GLU A 113 -9.71 -34.21 4.16
N ASN A 114 -10.20 -33.07 3.68
CA ASN A 114 -10.98 -32.97 2.45
C ASN A 114 -10.17 -32.52 1.21
N ILE A 115 -8.84 -32.42 1.30
CA ILE A 115 -7.96 -32.01 0.18
C ILE A 115 -8.34 -32.69 -1.13
N LEU A 116 -8.44 -34.03 -1.15
CA LEU A 116 -8.77 -34.81 -2.34
C LEU A 116 -10.17 -34.47 -2.86
N LYS A 117 -11.19 -34.49 -1.98
CA LYS A 117 -12.59 -34.22 -2.35
C LYS A 117 -12.78 -32.84 -2.97
N VAL A 118 -12.11 -31.81 -2.42
CA VAL A 118 -12.13 -30.45 -2.98
C VAL A 118 -11.58 -30.46 -4.40
N GLY A 119 -10.43 -31.12 -4.64
CA GLY A 119 -9.84 -31.25 -5.98
C GLY A 119 -10.75 -31.98 -6.97
N LEU A 120 -11.41 -33.07 -6.54
CA LEU A 120 -12.35 -33.82 -7.38
C LEU A 120 -13.55 -32.96 -7.82
N SER A 121 -14.05 -32.10 -6.95
CA SER A 121 -15.18 -31.19 -7.24
C SER A 121 -14.83 -30.05 -8.19
N GLN A 122 -13.55 -29.67 -8.27
CA GLN A 122 -13.05 -28.57 -9.07
C GLN A 122 -12.41 -29.09 -10.36
N LYS A 123 -13.18 -29.12 -11.44
CA LYS A 123 -12.61 -29.48 -12.76
C LYS A 123 -11.75 -28.32 -13.27
N LEU A 124 -10.44 -28.43 -13.09
CA LEU A 124 -9.48 -27.49 -13.64
C LEU A 124 -9.47 -27.59 -15.17
N ILE A 125 -9.38 -26.45 -15.86
CA ILE A 125 -9.20 -26.38 -17.31
C ILE A 125 -8.20 -25.25 -17.56
N VAL A 126 -7.03 -25.59 -18.10
CA VAL A 126 -6.06 -24.58 -18.53
C VAL A 126 -6.43 -24.07 -19.91
N ASN A 127 -6.87 -22.82 -19.97
CA ASN A 127 -7.12 -22.12 -21.21
C ASN A 127 -5.92 -21.21 -21.53
N TRP A 128 -5.22 -21.52 -22.63
CA TRP A 128 -4.04 -20.77 -23.09
C TRP A 128 -4.29 -19.27 -23.27
N ASN A 129 -5.51 -18.86 -23.60
CA ASN A 129 -5.84 -17.44 -23.74
C ASN A 129 -5.89 -16.70 -22.39
N ASP A 130 -6.21 -17.40 -21.31
CA ASP A 130 -6.29 -16.82 -19.97
C ASP A 130 -4.89 -16.61 -19.36
N LEU A 131 -3.89 -17.33 -19.88
CA LEU A 131 -2.47 -17.14 -19.54
C LEU A 131 -1.86 -15.88 -20.20
N LYS A 132 -2.53 -15.31 -21.21
CA LYS A 132 -2.05 -14.10 -21.90
C LYS A 132 -2.34 -12.84 -21.09
N LYS A 133 -1.37 -11.91 -21.08
CA LYS A 133 -1.53 -10.59 -20.47
C LYS A 133 -2.43 -9.73 -21.36
N ASN A 134 -3.62 -9.38 -20.86
CA ASN A 134 -4.62 -8.54 -21.56
C ASN A 134 -4.86 -7.18 -20.89
N GLN A 135 -3.97 -6.76 -19.98
CA GLN A 135 -4.10 -5.51 -19.24
C GLN A 135 -3.98 -4.29 -20.17
N LYS A 136 -4.73 -3.23 -19.86
CA LYS A 136 -4.66 -1.95 -20.58
C LYS A 136 -3.62 -1.05 -19.93
N PHE A 137 -2.98 -0.21 -20.73
CA PHE A 137 -2.08 0.82 -20.21
C PHE A 137 -2.87 1.87 -19.42
N GLU A 138 -2.67 1.91 -18.10
CA GLU A 138 -3.49 2.73 -17.18
C GLU A 138 -3.13 4.22 -17.18
N LYS A 139 -1.90 4.59 -17.56
CA LYS A 139 -1.47 6.00 -17.50
C LYS A 139 -2.27 6.85 -18.50
N VAL A 140 -2.92 7.89 -17.99
CA VAL A 140 -3.70 8.84 -18.79
C VAL A 140 -2.77 9.65 -19.70
N SER A 141 -3.21 9.90 -20.93
CA SER A 141 -2.47 10.73 -21.88
C SER A 141 -2.37 12.18 -21.40
N PRO A 142 -1.21 12.85 -21.57
CA PRO A 142 -1.08 14.28 -21.29
C PRO A 142 -2.14 15.09 -22.03
N LYS A 143 -2.69 16.12 -21.36
CA LYS A 143 -3.67 17.02 -21.97
C LYS A 143 -2.96 18.15 -22.71
N LYS A 144 -3.40 18.43 -23.93
CA LYS A 144 -2.88 19.56 -24.72
C LYS A 144 -3.16 20.88 -23.98
N PRO A 145 -2.15 21.75 -23.79
CA PRO A 145 -2.34 23.02 -23.10
C PRO A 145 -3.22 23.97 -23.92
N GLU A 146 -4.03 24.75 -23.23
CA GLU A 146 -4.79 25.84 -23.83
C GLU A 146 -3.88 27.02 -24.16
N ILE A 147 -4.15 27.71 -25.27
CA ILE A 147 -3.37 28.87 -25.71
C ILE A 147 -3.86 30.09 -24.94
N LEU A 148 -2.97 30.67 -24.12
CA LEU A 148 -3.26 31.90 -23.38
C LEU A 148 -3.34 33.08 -24.35
N THR A 149 -4.49 33.76 -24.35
CA THR A 149 -4.71 35.02 -25.09
C THR A 149 -4.52 36.22 -24.19
N ILE A 150 -4.48 37.41 -24.79
CA ILE A 150 -4.31 38.66 -24.07
C ILE A 150 -5.48 38.95 -23.11
N ASP A 151 -6.66 38.40 -23.41
CA ASP A 151 -7.88 38.57 -22.61
C ASP A 151 -7.73 37.96 -21.21
N TYR A 152 -6.90 36.92 -21.05
CA TYR A 152 -6.60 36.33 -19.74
C TYR A 152 -5.87 37.30 -18.79
N PHE A 153 -5.32 38.39 -19.31
CA PHE A 153 -4.54 39.36 -18.57
C PHE A 153 -5.02 40.80 -18.81
N SER A 154 -6.30 40.97 -19.14
CA SER A 154 -6.94 42.29 -19.35
C SER A 154 -6.62 43.29 -18.25
N ASP A 155 -6.59 42.82 -17.00
CA ASP A 155 -6.33 43.62 -15.80
C ASP A 155 -4.91 44.22 -15.77
N ARG A 156 -3.94 43.61 -16.46
CA ARG A 156 -2.55 44.08 -16.50
C ARG A 156 -2.31 45.18 -17.53
N ILE A 157 -3.16 45.27 -18.55
CA ILE A 157 -3.04 46.27 -19.62
C ILE A 157 -3.85 47.53 -19.29
N GLY A 158 -4.98 47.37 -18.59
CA GLY A 158 -5.93 48.44 -18.32
C GLY A 158 -6.71 48.88 -19.57
N THR A 159 -7.58 49.87 -19.42
CA THR A 159 -8.32 50.48 -20.53
C THR A 159 -7.60 51.76 -20.99
N PHE A 160 -7.49 51.95 -22.30
CA PHE A 160 -7.06 53.24 -22.83
C PHE A 160 -8.24 54.22 -22.76
N GLU A 161 -8.10 55.27 -21.96
CA GLU A 161 -9.06 56.37 -21.87
C GLU A 161 -8.43 57.66 -22.39
N GLU A 162 -9.06 58.23 -23.42
CA GLU A 162 -8.60 59.48 -24.02
C GLU A 162 -9.06 60.67 -23.17
N VAL A 163 -8.14 61.59 -22.84
CA VAL A 163 -8.52 62.82 -22.13
C VAL A 163 -9.28 63.72 -23.11
N PRO A 164 -10.55 64.08 -22.83
CA PRO A 164 -11.38 64.83 -23.78
C PRO A 164 -10.84 66.25 -23.95
N ILE A 165 -10.78 66.72 -25.19
CA ILE A 165 -10.39 68.10 -25.52
C ILE A 165 -11.58 69.02 -25.17
N PRO A 166 -11.39 70.06 -24.34
CA PRO A 166 -12.46 71.00 -24.02
C PRO A 166 -12.90 71.75 -25.29
N PRO A 167 -14.18 72.11 -25.42
CA PRO A 167 -14.64 72.91 -26.56
C PRO A 167 -13.91 74.26 -26.60
N GLY A 168 -13.54 74.69 -27.81
CA GLY A 168 -12.88 75.98 -28.01
C GLY A 168 -13.78 77.15 -27.61
N PRO A 169 -13.20 78.32 -27.28
CA PRO A 169 -13.98 79.52 -27.03
C PRO A 169 -14.79 79.88 -28.27
N ASP A 170 -16.12 79.98 -28.14
CA ASP A 170 -17.01 80.33 -29.23
C ASP A 170 -17.04 81.85 -29.41
N LYS A 171 -16.55 82.36 -30.55
CA LYS A 171 -16.50 83.80 -30.89
C LYS A 171 -17.88 84.47 -30.85
N ASN A 172 -18.95 83.71 -31.08
CA ASN A 172 -20.33 84.20 -31.05
C ASN A 172 -20.98 84.09 -29.68
N SER A 173 -20.29 83.48 -28.70
CA SER A 173 -20.79 83.43 -27.33
C SER A 173 -20.89 84.84 -26.77
N ASN A 174 -21.82 85.01 -25.83
CA ASN A 174 -22.03 86.29 -25.15
C ASN A 174 -20.75 86.86 -24.51
N LYS A 175 -19.73 86.02 -24.27
CA LYS A 175 -18.44 86.41 -23.71
C LYS A 175 -17.59 87.26 -24.66
N TYR A 176 -17.67 87.03 -25.97
CA TYR A 176 -16.84 87.71 -26.99
C TYR A 176 -17.67 88.51 -28.00
N SER A 177 -18.98 88.26 -28.07
CA SER A 177 -19.88 89.00 -28.95
C SER A 177 -20.09 90.42 -28.44
N TYR A 178 -19.86 91.38 -29.32
CA TYR A 178 -20.18 92.77 -29.04
C TYR A 178 -21.68 93.01 -29.20
N ARG A 179 -22.36 93.34 -28.10
CA ARG A 179 -23.73 93.85 -28.13
C ARG A 179 -23.71 95.37 -28.18
N ASN A 180 -24.52 95.98 -29.04
CA ASN A 180 -24.69 97.43 -29.04
C ASN A 180 -25.18 97.87 -27.64
N SER A 181 -24.37 98.65 -26.96
CA SER A 181 -24.77 99.42 -25.79
C SER A 181 -25.18 100.81 -26.28
N LEU A 182 -26.13 101.47 -25.62
CA LEU A 182 -26.60 102.82 -26.01
C LEU A 182 -25.43 103.81 -26.23
N SER A 183 -24.35 103.62 -25.48
CA SER A 183 -23.13 104.43 -25.51
C SER A 183 -22.30 104.31 -26.79
N THR A 184 -22.52 103.30 -27.62
CA THR A 184 -21.70 103.00 -28.80
C THR A 184 -22.45 103.17 -30.12
N LEU A 185 -23.74 103.52 -30.04
CA LEU A 185 -24.55 103.95 -31.18
C LEU A 185 -24.04 105.27 -31.78
N PHE A 186 -23.50 106.16 -30.95
CA PHE A 186 -23.08 107.49 -31.38
C PHE A 186 -21.56 107.64 -31.59
N SER A 187 -20.77 106.67 -31.14
CA SER A 187 -19.32 106.69 -31.31
C SER A 187 -18.84 105.42 -31.97
N LYS A 188 -18.51 105.56 -33.26
CA LYS A 188 -17.78 104.53 -33.99
C LYS A 188 -16.45 104.18 -33.32
N ASN A 189 -15.79 105.12 -32.60
CA ASN A 189 -14.49 104.90 -31.93
C ASN A 189 -14.59 104.04 -30.65
N LYS A 190 -15.48 104.36 -29.70
CA LYS A 190 -15.63 103.53 -28.48
C LYS A 190 -16.23 102.15 -28.80
N LYS A 191 -17.09 102.09 -29.83
CA LYS A 191 -17.58 100.84 -30.40
C LYS A 191 -16.40 99.97 -30.86
N THR A 192 -15.47 100.54 -31.62
CA THR A 192 -14.30 99.82 -32.14
C THR A 192 -13.31 99.41 -31.05
N GLU A 193 -13.00 100.25 -30.06
CA GLU A 193 -12.12 99.88 -28.94
C GLU A 193 -12.66 98.72 -28.09
N LYS A 194 -13.98 98.70 -27.82
CA LYS A 194 -14.60 97.60 -27.06
C LYS A 194 -14.66 96.31 -27.88
N ILE A 195 -14.91 96.42 -29.18
CA ILE A 195 -14.79 95.29 -30.11
C ILE A 195 -13.34 94.76 -30.11
N GLN A 196 -12.33 95.64 -30.20
CA GLN A 196 -10.91 95.26 -30.21
C GLN A 196 -10.44 94.60 -28.90
N SER A 197 -10.88 95.08 -27.73
CA SER A 197 -10.53 94.45 -26.44
C SER A 197 -11.21 93.10 -26.21
N LEU A 198 -12.45 92.92 -26.68
CA LEU A 198 -13.12 91.61 -26.70
C LEU A 198 -12.46 90.66 -27.70
N GLU A 199 -12.01 91.20 -28.84
CA GLU A 199 -11.24 90.45 -29.83
C GLU A 199 -9.88 90.02 -29.26
N LYS A 200 -9.18 90.88 -28.52
CA LYS A 200 -7.94 90.53 -27.82
C LYS A 200 -8.15 89.49 -26.71
N LEU A 201 -9.22 89.61 -25.92
CA LEU A 201 -9.56 88.61 -24.90
C LEU A 201 -9.90 87.26 -25.53
N TYR A 202 -10.62 87.27 -26.66
CA TYR A 202 -10.86 86.07 -27.46
C TYR A 202 -9.54 85.48 -27.94
N GLU A 203 -8.62 86.29 -28.48
CA GLU A 203 -7.31 85.83 -28.92
C GLU A 203 -6.48 85.22 -27.78
N GLU A 204 -6.47 85.82 -26.59
CA GLU A 204 -5.77 85.29 -25.42
C GLU A 204 -6.36 83.96 -24.93
N ASP A 205 -7.68 83.87 -24.78
CA ASP A 205 -8.38 82.63 -24.39
C ASP A 205 -8.25 81.54 -25.46
N TYR A 206 -8.27 81.93 -26.74
CA TYR A 206 -8.08 81.04 -27.88
C TYR A 206 -6.64 80.51 -27.92
N ASN A 207 -5.63 81.35 -27.70
CA ASN A 207 -4.24 80.94 -27.61
C ASN A 207 -3.99 80.02 -26.41
N LYS A 208 -4.60 80.30 -25.25
CA LYS A 208 -4.56 79.41 -24.09
C LYS A 208 -5.20 78.06 -24.41
N TRP A 209 -6.39 78.07 -25.01
CA TRP A 209 -7.07 76.85 -25.43
C TRP A 209 -6.25 76.05 -26.44
N ILE A 210 -5.56 76.70 -27.40
CA ILE A 210 -4.64 76.04 -28.33
C ILE A 210 -3.53 75.32 -27.55
N ASN A 211 -2.88 76.00 -26.59
CA ASN A 211 -1.81 75.38 -25.80
C ASN A 211 -2.33 74.20 -24.96
N ASP A 212 -3.47 74.36 -24.30
CA ASP A 212 -4.09 73.30 -23.50
C ASP A 212 -4.49 72.11 -24.40
N ARG A 213 -5.13 72.38 -25.55
CA ARG A 213 -5.46 71.39 -26.57
C ARG A 213 -4.23 70.64 -27.04
N ASP A 214 -3.17 71.35 -27.43
CA ASP A 214 -1.96 70.74 -27.96
C ASP A 214 -1.24 69.91 -26.89
N SER A 215 -1.27 70.35 -25.63
CA SER A 215 -0.76 69.57 -24.49
C SER A 215 -1.58 68.29 -24.23
N ILE A 216 -2.91 68.35 -24.35
CA ILE A 216 -3.80 67.19 -24.21
C ILE A 216 -3.58 66.21 -25.38
N ILE A 217 -3.48 66.72 -26.61
CA ILE A 217 -3.16 65.91 -27.80
C ILE A 217 -1.82 65.19 -27.61
N LEU A 218 -0.79 65.90 -27.14
CA LEU A 218 0.52 65.32 -26.88
C LEU A 218 0.46 64.25 -25.77
N LYS A 219 -0.29 64.52 -24.70
CA LYS A 219 -0.50 63.56 -23.60
C LYS A 219 -1.25 62.30 -24.07
N ASN A 220 -2.33 62.44 -24.83
CA ASN A 220 -3.08 61.32 -25.39
C ASN A 220 -2.20 60.49 -26.34
N LYS A 221 -1.38 61.15 -27.17
CA LYS A 221 -0.40 60.48 -28.03
C LYS A 221 0.60 59.66 -27.21
N ASN A 222 1.20 60.24 -26.16
CA ASN A 222 2.14 59.53 -25.31
C ASN A 222 1.49 58.34 -24.57
N ASN A 223 0.29 58.53 -24.02
CA ASN A 223 -0.47 57.46 -23.36
C ASN A 223 -0.79 56.31 -24.32
N LEU A 224 -1.15 56.63 -25.57
CA LEU A 224 -1.46 55.65 -26.60
C LEU A 224 -0.22 54.83 -26.97
N GLU A 225 0.94 55.49 -27.13
CA GLU A 225 2.20 54.79 -27.40
C GLU A 225 2.64 53.91 -26.22
N GLU A 226 2.48 54.37 -24.98
CA GLU A 226 2.76 53.56 -23.78
C GLU A 226 1.83 52.33 -23.70
N PHE A 227 0.54 52.52 -23.96
CA PHE A 227 -0.45 51.43 -24.00
C PHE A 227 -0.10 50.40 -25.09
N LYS A 228 0.23 50.84 -26.31
CA LYS A 228 0.68 49.96 -27.39
C LYS A 228 1.95 49.20 -27.02
N ALA A 229 2.92 49.86 -26.39
CA ALA A 229 4.17 49.23 -25.95
C ALA A 229 3.91 48.16 -24.87
N LYS A 230 3.05 48.43 -23.88
CA LYS A 230 2.64 47.46 -22.86
C LYS A 230 1.93 46.25 -23.48
N LYS A 231 0.99 46.50 -24.39
CA LYS A 231 0.26 45.45 -25.12
C LYS A 231 1.21 44.55 -25.92
N SER A 232 2.10 45.15 -26.72
CA SER A 232 3.06 44.41 -27.53
C SER A 232 4.05 43.59 -26.68
N LYS A 233 4.50 44.14 -25.55
CA LYS A 233 5.36 43.41 -24.60
C LYS A 233 4.63 42.18 -24.04
N LEU A 234 3.38 42.32 -23.63
CA LEU A 234 2.61 41.21 -23.09
C LEU A 234 2.32 40.14 -24.15
N GLU A 235 2.02 40.55 -25.38
CA GLU A 235 1.86 39.61 -26.52
C GLU A 235 3.12 38.77 -26.76
N LEU A 236 4.30 39.38 -26.61
CA LEU A 236 5.58 38.67 -26.72
C LEU A 236 5.78 37.67 -25.57
N GLU A 237 5.50 38.07 -24.33
CA GLU A 237 5.59 37.19 -23.15
C GLU A 237 4.62 36.01 -23.24
N LEU A 238 3.39 36.24 -23.71
CA LEU A 238 2.39 35.19 -23.93
C LEU A 238 2.83 34.21 -25.00
N LYS A 239 3.44 34.70 -26.08
CA LYS A 239 3.98 33.84 -27.14
C LYS A 239 5.06 32.91 -26.59
N ASP A 240 6.01 33.44 -25.80
CA ASP A 240 7.06 32.66 -25.16
C ASP A 240 6.48 31.63 -24.16
N LEU A 241 5.50 32.03 -23.35
CA LEU A 241 4.87 31.15 -22.38
C LEU A 241 4.07 30.02 -23.04
N ASN A 242 3.29 30.33 -24.08
CA ASN A 242 2.56 29.34 -24.86
C ASN A 242 3.51 28.36 -25.56
N GLN A 243 4.63 28.85 -26.08
CA GLN A 243 5.67 28.01 -26.66
C GLN A 243 6.27 27.06 -25.61
N LYS A 244 6.65 27.57 -24.43
CA LYS A 244 7.18 26.73 -23.34
C LYS A 244 6.18 25.67 -22.87
N ASN A 245 4.90 26.01 -22.76
CA ASN A 245 3.85 25.07 -22.39
C ASN A 245 3.68 23.97 -23.46
N LEU A 246 3.74 24.35 -24.74
CA LEU A 246 3.66 23.40 -25.85
C LEU A 246 4.88 22.47 -25.92
N GLU A 247 6.09 23.01 -25.69
CA GLU A 247 7.33 22.23 -25.59
C GLU A 247 7.27 21.24 -24.43
N LYS A 248 6.81 21.67 -23.25
CA LYS A 248 6.61 20.80 -22.08
C LYS A 248 5.62 19.67 -22.41
N TYR A 249 4.48 20.01 -22.99
CA TYR A 249 3.48 19.03 -23.43
C TYR A 249 4.07 18.03 -24.44
N SER A 250 4.84 18.49 -25.42
CA SER A 250 5.45 17.61 -26.43
C SER A 250 6.40 16.59 -25.80
N LYS A 251 7.21 16.99 -24.81
CA LYS A 251 8.11 16.11 -24.07
C LYS A 251 7.36 15.10 -23.21
N GLU A 252 6.30 15.53 -22.54
CA GLU A 252 5.45 14.65 -21.73
C GLU A 252 4.71 13.63 -22.61
N LEU A 253 4.24 14.05 -23.79
CA LEU A 253 3.59 13.19 -24.76
C LEU A 253 4.56 12.15 -25.32
N GLU A 254 5.76 12.56 -25.75
CA GLU A 254 6.78 11.65 -26.27
C GLU A 254 7.17 10.60 -25.21
N LYS A 255 7.34 11.03 -23.94
CA LYS A 255 7.60 10.11 -22.84
C LYS A 255 6.46 9.12 -22.63
N TRP A 256 5.21 9.59 -22.62
CA TRP A 256 4.04 8.75 -22.47
C TRP A 256 3.88 7.75 -23.63
N GLU A 257 4.16 8.17 -24.87
CA GLU A 257 4.12 7.30 -26.04
C GLU A 257 5.18 6.19 -25.96
N LYS A 258 6.41 6.53 -25.56
CA LYS A 258 7.49 5.55 -25.31
C LYS A 258 7.13 4.55 -24.21
N GLU A 259 6.55 5.01 -23.11
CA GLU A 259 6.09 4.14 -22.03
C GLU A 259 4.94 3.21 -22.48
N LYS A 260 3.99 3.74 -23.26
CA LYS A 260 2.89 2.95 -23.82
C LYS A 260 3.37 1.91 -24.83
N GLU A 261 4.34 2.27 -25.68
CA GLU A 261 4.91 1.36 -26.67
C GLU A 261 5.73 0.25 -25.99
N SER A 262 6.57 0.60 -25.02
CA SER A 262 7.33 -0.39 -24.24
C SER A 262 6.41 -1.33 -23.46
N PHE A 263 5.34 -0.83 -22.84
CA PHE A 263 4.31 -1.67 -22.21
C PHE A 263 3.69 -2.66 -23.21
N LYS A 264 3.28 -2.19 -24.39
CA LYS A 264 2.72 -3.06 -25.44
C LYS A 264 3.71 -4.07 -25.97
N LYS A 265 4.98 -3.69 -26.17
CA LYS A 265 6.04 -4.61 -26.61
C LYS A 265 6.30 -5.69 -25.57
N ALA A 266 6.38 -5.35 -24.29
CA ALA A 266 6.54 -6.31 -23.21
C ALA A 266 5.34 -7.26 -23.10
N GLN A 267 4.11 -6.73 -23.23
CA GLN A 267 2.88 -7.51 -23.27
C GLN A 267 2.86 -8.48 -24.45
N ASN A 268 3.16 -8.01 -25.67
CA ASN A 268 3.21 -8.85 -26.86
C ASN A 268 4.29 -9.93 -26.73
N LYS A 269 5.51 -9.57 -26.32
CA LYS A 269 6.59 -10.54 -26.10
C LYS A 269 6.18 -11.64 -25.11
N SER A 270 5.52 -11.27 -24.01
CA SER A 270 5.00 -12.25 -23.04
C SER A 270 3.92 -13.14 -23.65
N ASN A 271 3.03 -12.59 -24.47
CA ASN A 271 1.95 -13.35 -25.10
C ASN A 271 2.46 -14.27 -26.21
N ASP A 272 3.46 -13.82 -26.98
CA ASP A 272 4.12 -14.59 -28.03
C ASP A 272 4.83 -15.82 -27.44
N LEU A 273 5.46 -15.68 -26.26
CA LEU A 273 6.05 -16.81 -25.52
C LEU A 273 5.00 -17.85 -25.11
N ILE A 274 3.81 -17.41 -24.68
CA ILE A 274 2.70 -18.32 -24.35
C ILE A 274 2.21 -19.07 -25.60
N ASP A 275 2.17 -18.40 -26.74
CA ASP A 275 1.84 -19.04 -28.03
C ASP A 275 2.91 -20.06 -28.45
N GLU A 276 4.19 -19.76 -28.28
CA GLU A 276 5.29 -20.70 -28.54
C GLU A 276 5.19 -21.94 -27.63
N LEU A 277 4.96 -21.75 -26.33
CA LEU A 277 4.78 -22.85 -25.37
C LEU A 277 3.56 -23.71 -25.71
N LYS A 278 2.49 -23.10 -26.21
CA LYS A 278 1.32 -23.82 -26.71
C LYS A 278 1.66 -24.68 -27.92
N GLU A 279 2.43 -24.17 -28.86
CA GLU A 279 2.89 -24.94 -30.02
C GLU A 279 3.78 -26.11 -29.61
N LYS A 280 4.73 -25.88 -28.68
CA LYS A 280 5.57 -26.93 -28.09
C LYS A 280 4.73 -28.02 -27.41
N TYR A 281 3.72 -27.64 -26.64
CA TYR A 281 2.76 -28.58 -26.03
C TYR A 281 2.06 -29.45 -27.08
N LEU A 282 1.55 -28.83 -28.17
CA LEU A 282 0.90 -29.57 -29.26
C LEU A 282 1.86 -30.53 -29.99
N GLN A 283 3.16 -30.21 -30.00
CA GLN A 283 4.21 -31.04 -30.58
C GLN A 283 4.73 -32.15 -29.64
N LYS A 284 4.14 -32.27 -28.43
CA LYS A 284 4.59 -33.19 -27.37
C LYS A 284 6.02 -32.92 -26.90
N ASP A 285 6.47 -31.68 -27.01
CA ASP A 285 7.78 -31.28 -26.51
C ASP A 285 7.78 -31.21 -24.97
N SER A 286 8.93 -31.51 -24.37
CA SER A 286 9.07 -31.54 -22.90
C SER A 286 8.79 -30.19 -22.27
N GLU A 287 9.25 -29.09 -22.86
CA GLU A 287 9.11 -27.75 -22.27
C GLU A 287 7.64 -27.32 -22.24
N GLY A 288 6.93 -27.49 -23.37
CA GLY A 288 5.50 -27.17 -23.46
C GLY A 288 4.64 -28.04 -22.55
N MET A 289 4.95 -29.34 -22.44
CA MET A 289 4.25 -30.26 -21.56
C MET A 289 4.48 -29.95 -20.08
N CYS A 290 5.73 -29.73 -19.66
CA CYS A 290 6.04 -29.34 -18.29
C CYS A 290 5.37 -28.00 -17.95
N PHE A 291 5.43 -27.00 -18.83
CA PHE A 291 4.76 -25.72 -18.61
C PHE A 291 3.26 -25.88 -18.40
N TYR A 292 2.59 -26.66 -19.25
CA TYR A 292 1.15 -26.94 -19.13
C TYR A 292 0.81 -27.60 -17.79
N CYS A 293 1.54 -28.64 -17.41
CA CYS A 293 1.36 -29.35 -16.13
C CYS A 293 1.62 -28.44 -14.92
N THR A 294 2.63 -27.56 -15.01
CA THR A 294 2.90 -26.55 -13.98
C THR A 294 1.71 -25.61 -13.80
N GLN A 295 1.07 -25.15 -14.88
CA GLN A 295 -0.11 -24.28 -14.75
C GLN A 295 -1.27 -24.98 -14.01
N ILE A 296 -1.46 -26.28 -14.23
CA ILE A 296 -2.49 -27.07 -13.54
C ILE A 296 -2.23 -27.11 -12.03
N LEU A 297 -1.02 -27.52 -11.64
CA LEU A 297 -0.65 -27.68 -10.24
C LEU A 297 -0.61 -26.34 -9.48
N ILE A 298 -0.23 -25.24 -10.15
CA ILE A 298 -0.27 -23.88 -9.57
C ILE A 298 -1.72 -23.41 -9.34
N GLN A 299 -2.63 -23.68 -10.28
CA GLN A 299 -4.04 -23.27 -10.17
C GLN A 299 -4.83 -24.02 -9.10
N SER A 300 -4.37 -25.22 -8.73
CA SER A 300 -4.98 -26.05 -7.69
C SER A 300 -5.06 -25.33 -6.34
N GLN A 301 -6.19 -25.36 -5.65
CA GLN A 301 -6.37 -24.67 -4.37
C GLN A 301 -6.07 -25.58 -3.17
N TYR A 302 -5.06 -25.23 -2.38
CA TYR A 302 -4.67 -25.96 -1.17
C TYR A 302 -4.80 -25.07 0.07
N PRO A 303 -4.93 -25.66 1.28
CA PRO A 303 -4.72 -24.95 2.53
C PRO A 303 -3.37 -24.24 2.56
N ASP A 304 -3.30 -23.09 3.25
CA ASP A 304 -2.13 -22.19 3.25
C ASP A 304 -0.79 -22.84 3.67
N PHE A 305 -0.85 -23.91 4.46
CA PHE A 305 0.35 -24.63 4.93
C PHE A 305 0.95 -25.57 3.88
N ILE A 306 0.27 -25.80 2.75
CA ILE A 306 0.77 -26.64 1.66
C ILE A 306 1.46 -25.74 0.64
N GLU A 307 2.78 -25.80 0.62
CA GLU A 307 3.58 -25.12 -0.39
C GLU A 307 3.50 -25.86 -1.74
N LYS A 308 3.37 -25.09 -2.82
CA LYS A 308 3.35 -25.60 -4.19
C LYS A 308 4.75 -25.51 -4.80
N SER A 309 5.62 -26.43 -4.41
CA SER A 309 6.97 -26.54 -4.95
C SER A 309 7.16 -27.91 -5.57
N PHE A 310 7.50 -27.95 -6.86
CA PHE A 310 7.66 -29.19 -7.61
C PHE A 310 8.53 -29.00 -8.85
N ASP A 311 9.22 -30.06 -9.25
CA ASP A 311 9.97 -30.18 -10.49
C ASP A 311 9.29 -31.18 -11.42
N LEU A 312 9.27 -30.85 -12.72
CA LEU A 312 8.61 -31.65 -13.75
C LEU A 312 9.57 -32.00 -14.88
N GLU A 313 9.59 -33.27 -15.26
CA GLU A 313 10.25 -33.76 -16.47
C GLU A 313 9.26 -34.56 -17.31
N TYR A 314 9.22 -34.30 -18.61
CA TYR A 314 8.37 -35.05 -19.52
C TYR A 314 9.19 -35.78 -20.59
N ASN A 315 9.07 -37.10 -20.61
CA ASN A 315 9.65 -37.94 -21.65
C ASN A 315 8.68 -38.04 -22.84
N SER A 316 9.04 -37.40 -23.94
CA SER A 316 8.22 -37.34 -25.16
C SER A 316 8.14 -38.67 -25.93
N GLU A 317 9.09 -39.59 -25.73
CA GLU A 317 9.11 -40.88 -26.42
C GLU A 317 8.05 -41.84 -25.88
N ASN A 318 7.85 -41.85 -24.55
CA ASN A 318 6.93 -42.77 -23.89
C ASN A 318 5.72 -42.08 -23.21
N GLY A 319 5.65 -40.75 -23.23
CA GLY A 319 4.56 -39.97 -22.66
C GLY A 319 4.53 -40.00 -21.12
N THR A 320 5.69 -40.17 -20.49
CA THR A 320 5.80 -40.23 -19.02
C THR A 320 6.14 -38.86 -18.46
N LEU A 321 5.35 -38.38 -17.51
CA LEU A 321 5.66 -37.20 -16.70
C LEU A 321 6.22 -37.63 -15.34
N ILE A 322 7.39 -37.14 -14.98
CA ILE A 322 7.98 -37.28 -13.65
C ILE A 322 7.68 -36.01 -12.86
N VAL A 323 7.16 -36.17 -11.65
CA VAL A 323 6.78 -35.11 -10.73
C VAL A 323 7.55 -35.29 -9.44
N ASP A 324 8.57 -34.47 -9.21
CA ASP A 324 9.25 -34.37 -7.91
C ASP A 324 8.56 -33.28 -7.10
N TYR A 325 7.69 -33.66 -6.17
CA TYR A 325 6.84 -32.73 -5.40
C TYR A 325 7.37 -32.55 -3.98
N SER A 326 7.52 -31.30 -3.54
CA SER A 326 7.84 -30.95 -2.16
C SER A 326 6.58 -31.03 -1.28
N LEU A 327 6.49 -32.10 -0.50
CA LEU A 327 5.40 -32.38 0.43
C LEU A 327 5.59 -31.64 1.76
N PRO A 328 4.49 -31.31 2.47
CA PRO A 328 4.58 -30.64 3.77
C PRO A 328 5.28 -31.53 4.82
N PHE A 329 5.97 -30.88 5.75
CA PHE A 329 6.52 -31.51 6.93
C PHE A 329 5.44 -31.64 8.02
N ILE A 330 5.62 -32.58 8.96
CA ILE A 330 4.60 -32.85 9.98
C ILE A 330 4.31 -31.66 10.90
N ASP A 331 5.30 -30.79 11.09
CA ASP A 331 5.16 -29.59 11.91
C ASP A 331 4.35 -28.48 11.19
N ASP A 332 4.13 -28.60 9.88
CA ASP A 332 3.31 -27.66 9.07
C ASP A 332 1.80 -27.97 9.18
N ILE A 333 1.43 -29.22 9.56
CA ILE A 333 0.03 -29.64 9.69
C ILE A 333 -0.63 -28.96 10.89
N PRO A 334 -1.90 -28.53 10.78
CA PRO A 334 -2.65 -27.95 11.91
C PRO A 334 -2.59 -28.82 13.17
N GLN A 335 -1.95 -28.31 14.22
CA GLN A 335 -1.74 -29.05 15.48
C GLN A 335 -2.79 -28.74 16.54
N LEU A 336 -3.34 -27.52 16.52
CA LEU A 336 -4.28 -27.05 17.53
C LEU A 336 -5.69 -27.53 17.21
N SER A 337 -6.41 -28.06 18.20
CA SER A 337 -7.78 -28.59 18.01
C SER A 337 -8.86 -27.77 18.70
N GLU A 338 -8.52 -27.10 19.81
CA GLU A 338 -9.48 -26.39 20.65
C GLU A 338 -8.79 -25.29 21.47
N VAL A 339 -9.47 -24.15 21.61
CA VAL A 339 -9.06 -23.03 22.47
C VAL A 339 -10.16 -22.77 23.49
N LYS A 340 -9.82 -22.76 24.78
CA LYS A 340 -10.74 -22.44 25.88
C LYS A 340 -10.28 -21.23 26.66
N TYR A 341 -11.20 -20.35 27.01
CA TYR A 341 -10.92 -19.26 27.94
C TYR A 341 -11.15 -19.71 29.40
N ILE A 342 -10.08 -19.66 30.21
CA ILE A 342 -10.09 -20.01 31.63
C ILE A 342 -10.43 -18.76 32.45
N LYS A 343 -11.71 -18.65 32.84
CA LYS A 343 -12.25 -17.51 33.62
C LYS A 343 -11.49 -17.20 34.91
N THR A 344 -10.97 -18.22 35.60
CA THR A 344 -10.29 -18.07 36.89
C THR A 344 -8.89 -17.48 36.77
N GLN A 345 -8.24 -17.70 35.62
CA GLN A 345 -6.86 -17.27 35.37
C GLN A 345 -6.79 -16.09 34.38
N ASP A 346 -7.91 -15.75 33.73
CA ASP A 346 -7.97 -14.74 32.66
C ASP A 346 -7.00 -15.05 31.51
N THR A 347 -6.91 -16.33 31.13
CA THR A 347 -5.99 -16.82 30.10
C THR A 347 -6.68 -17.75 29.11
N PHE A 348 -6.13 -17.84 27.90
CA PHE A 348 -6.52 -18.86 26.93
C PHE A 348 -5.69 -20.14 27.15
N SER A 349 -6.36 -21.27 27.06
CA SER A 349 -5.78 -22.60 27.12
C SER A 349 -5.98 -23.28 25.77
N GLU A 350 -4.89 -23.76 25.22
CA GLU A 350 -4.82 -24.40 23.91
C GLU A 350 -4.70 -25.92 24.09
N LYS A 351 -5.48 -26.67 23.32
CA LYS A 351 -5.46 -28.13 23.31
C LYS A 351 -5.04 -28.62 21.93
N ASN A 352 -3.83 -29.16 21.83
CA ASN A 352 -3.33 -29.78 20.61
C ASN A 352 -3.94 -31.17 20.39
N LEU A 353 -3.95 -31.59 19.13
CA LEU A 353 -4.21 -32.97 18.74
C LEU A 353 -3.25 -33.91 19.48
N SER A 354 -3.74 -35.10 19.82
CA SER A 354 -2.85 -36.13 20.33
C SER A 354 -1.85 -36.54 19.24
N LYS A 355 -0.68 -37.06 19.64
CA LYS A 355 0.34 -37.52 18.69
C LYS A 355 -0.20 -38.55 17.68
N SER A 356 -1.14 -39.40 18.12
CA SER A 356 -1.74 -40.40 17.24
C SER A 356 -2.69 -39.79 16.21
N GLU A 357 -3.46 -38.76 16.59
CA GLU A 357 -4.36 -38.04 15.68
C GLU A 357 -3.56 -37.24 14.66
N LEU A 358 -2.51 -36.53 15.10
CA LEU A 358 -1.63 -35.77 14.21
C LEU A 358 -0.93 -36.67 13.19
N ASN A 359 -0.38 -37.81 13.63
CA ASN A 359 0.25 -38.77 12.72
C ASN A 359 -0.73 -39.33 11.69
N ARG A 360 -1.98 -39.58 12.10
CA ARG A 360 -3.03 -40.06 11.18
C ARG A 360 -3.41 -38.97 10.17
N LEU A 361 -3.59 -37.74 10.64
CA LEU A 361 -3.92 -36.58 9.79
C LEU A 361 -2.82 -36.31 8.78
N TYR A 362 -1.55 -36.37 9.21
CA TYR A 362 -0.38 -36.22 8.33
C TYR A 362 -0.35 -37.30 7.24
N ASP A 363 -0.38 -38.59 7.63
CA ASP A 363 -0.35 -39.69 6.66
C ASP A 363 -1.49 -39.53 5.63
N TYR A 364 -2.69 -39.21 6.11
CA TYR A 364 -3.87 -39.03 5.26
C TYR A 364 -3.75 -37.82 4.32
N CYS A 365 -3.24 -36.69 4.82
CA CYS A 365 -2.94 -35.49 4.02
C CYS A 365 -2.01 -35.81 2.86
N ILE A 366 -0.92 -36.53 3.12
CA ILE A 366 0.06 -36.89 2.07
C ILE A 366 -0.57 -37.78 1.00
N TYR A 367 -1.30 -38.84 1.38
CA TYR A 367 -1.98 -39.70 0.39
C TYR A 367 -2.99 -38.90 -0.45
N ASN A 368 -3.78 -38.03 0.18
CA ASN A 368 -4.74 -37.16 -0.51
C ASN A 368 -4.06 -36.23 -1.51
N LEU A 369 -2.94 -35.62 -1.13
CA LEU A 369 -2.19 -34.69 -1.98
C LEU A 369 -1.63 -35.38 -3.22
N ILE A 370 -1.07 -36.58 -3.05
CA ILE A 370 -0.55 -37.41 -4.16
C ILE A 370 -1.68 -37.78 -5.12
N LEU A 371 -2.76 -38.38 -4.62
CA LEU A 371 -3.88 -38.83 -5.45
C LEU A 371 -4.58 -37.65 -6.16
N ARG A 372 -4.72 -36.52 -5.46
CA ARG A 372 -5.28 -35.29 -6.05
C ARG A 372 -4.41 -34.76 -7.18
N SER A 373 -3.09 -34.69 -6.97
CA SER A 373 -2.16 -34.21 -7.99
C SER A 373 -2.19 -35.09 -9.24
N LEU A 374 -2.21 -36.42 -9.07
CA LEU A 374 -2.38 -37.38 -10.18
C LEU A 374 -3.71 -37.17 -10.92
N TYR A 375 -4.82 -37.02 -10.17
CA TYR A 375 -6.13 -36.77 -10.76
C TYR A 375 -6.18 -35.46 -11.56
N GLU A 376 -5.66 -34.37 -10.99
CA GLU A 376 -5.65 -33.06 -11.65
C GLU A 376 -4.85 -33.11 -12.95
N LEU A 377 -3.68 -33.75 -12.96
CA LEU A 377 -2.86 -33.90 -14.16
C LEU A 377 -3.53 -34.79 -15.23
N TYR A 378 -4.11 -35.92 -14.85
CA TYR A 378 -4.75 -36.81 -15.83
C TYR A 378 -6.09 -36.27 -16.36
N SER A 379 -6.90 -35.65 -15.51
CA SER A 379 -8.25 -35.19 -15.88
C SER A 379 -8.24 -33.94 -16.76
N THR A 380 -7.13 -33.18 -16.74
CA THR A 380 -6.94 -31.96 -17.51
C THR A 380 -6.28 -32.20 -18.87
N ASP A 381 -5.59 -33.33 -19.07
CA ASP A 381 -4.96 -33.69 -20.34
C ASP A 381 -5.99 -34.02 -21.43
N GLN A 382 -6.38 -32.99 -22.18
CA GLN A 382 -7.38 -33.05 -23.25
C GLN A 382 -6.89 -33.76 -24.52
N ASN A 383 -5.58 -33.77 -24.75
CA ASN A 383 -4.99 -34.28 -26.00
C ASN A 383 -4.42 -35.71 -25.86
N ASP A 384 -4.64 -36.33 -24.70
CA ASP A 384 -4.15 -37.67 -24.36
C ASP A 384 -2.64 -37.84 -24.53
N LEU A 385 -1.90 -36.80 -24.15
CA LEU A 385 -0.45 -36.75 -24.23
C LEU A 385 0.21 -37.44 -23.05
N LEU A 386 -0.43 -37.44 -21.88
CA LEU A 386 0.08 -38.08 -20.66
C LEU A 386 -0.33 -39.56 -20.62
N GLN A 387 0.62 -40.44 -20.90
CA GLN A 387 0.40 -41.89 -20.86
C GLN A 387 0.64 -42.45 -19.45
N SER A 388 1.68 -41.98 -18.77
CA SER A 388 1.99 -42.38 -17.40
C SER A 388 2.54 -41.21 -16.58
N ILE A 389 2.36 -41.26 -15.26
CA ILE A 389 2.89 -40.28 -14.32
C ILE A 389 3.68 -41.03 -13.25
N VAL A 390 4.91 -40.58 -12.99
CA VAL A 390 5.68 -40.94 -11.82
C VAL A 390 5.65 -39.76 -10.86
N PHE A 391 5.14 -39.96 -9.65
CA PHE A 391 5.12 -38.95 -8.61
C PHE A 391 6.06 -39.35 -7.48
N ASN A 392 7.01 -38.49 -7.14
CA ASN A 392 7.94 -38.63 -6.03
C ASN A 392 7.69 -37.52 -5.01
N GLY A 393 7.35 -37.90 -3.80
CA GLY A 393 7.11 -37.00 -2.69
C GLY A 393 8.35 -36.79 -1.83
N TRP A 394 8.90 -35.58 -1.86
CA TRP A 394 10.09 -35.15 -1.14
C TRP A 394 9.68 -34.30 0.07
N VAL A 395 10.26 -34.56 1.25
CA VAL A 395 10.02 -33.75 2.45
C VAL A 395 11.34 -33.16 2.92
N ASN A 396 11.35 -31.84 3.05
CA ASN A 396 12.41 -31.11 3.73
C ASN A 396 12.13 -31.14 5.24
N SER A 397 12.99 -31.84 5.98
CA SER A 397 12.86 -32.00 7.43
C SER A 397 14.10 -31.47 8.15
N ILE A 398 13.95 -31.06 9.40
CA ILE A 398 15.08 -30.75 10.28
C ILE A 398 15.29 -31.96 11.18
N ASP A 399 16.46 -32.58 11.07
CA ASP A 399 16.83 -33.66 11.99
C ASP A 399 17.00 -33.08 13.40
N ARG A 400 16.10 -33.44 14.32
CA ARG A 400 16.09 -32.93 15.69
C ARG A 400 17.33 -33.28 16.50
N SER A 401 18.08 -34.31 16.10
CA SER A 401 19.32 -34.73 16.77
C SER A 401 20.55 -33.98 16.28
N THR A 402 20.58 -33.58 15.00
CA THR A 402 21.74 -32.93 14.38
C THR A 402 21.51 -31.45 14.03
N GLY A 403 20.26 -30.99 14.05
CA GLY A 403 19.84 -29.66 13.60
C GLY A 403 19.98 -29.44 12.09
N LYS A 404 20.38 -30.44 11.32
CA LYS A 404 20.63 -30.31 9.88
C LYS A 404 19.35 -30.50 9.08
N LYS A 405 19.19 -29.69 8.02
CA LYS A 405 18.17 -29.93 7.00
C LYS A 405 18.48 -31.25 6.28
N LYS A 406 17.45 -32.07 6.10
CA LYS A 406 17.48 -33.34 5.39
C LYS A 406 16.31 -33.37 4.42
N ASN A 407 16.62 -33.47 3.13
CA ASN A 407 15.64 -33.77 2.10
C ASN A 407 15.54 -35.29 1.92
N ALA A 408 14.33 -35.84 1.93
CA ALA A 408 14.10 -37.27 1.78
C ALA A 408 12.85 -37.55 0.96
N CYS A 409 12.95 -38.45 -0.02
CA CYS A 409 11.79 -39.03 -0.69
C CYS A 409 11.11 -40.01 0.26
N ILE A 410 9.82 -39.81 0.55
CA ILE A 410 9.06 -40.62 1.52
C ILE A 410 7.95 -41.45 0.88
N ALA A 411 7.56 -41.08 -0.35
CA ALA A 411 6.55 -41.75 -1.15
C ALA A 411 6.90 -41.63 -2.63
N SER A 412 6.69 -42.70 -3.39
CA SER A 412 6.86 -42.70 -4.84
C SER A 412 5.80 -43.62 -5.46
N ILE A 413 5.18 -43.20 -6.55
CA ILE A 413 4.13 -43.96 -7.21
C ILE A 413 4.21 -43.75 -8.72
N GLN A 414 4.00 -44.82 -9.49
CA GLN A 414 3.88 -44.77 -10.93
C GLN A 414 2.53 -45.34 -11.33
N THR A 415 1.78 -44.60 -12.12
CA THR A 415 0.48 -45.03 -12.65
C THR A 415 0.39 -44.77 -14.14
N THR A 416 -0.49 -45.52 -14.82
CA THR A 416 -0.89 -45.22 -16.19
C THR A 416 -2.25 -44.53 -16.18
N LYS A 417 -2.52 -43.67 -17.17
CA LYS A 417 -3.79 -42.94 -17.26
C LYS A 417 -5.02 -43.86 -17.25
N PRO A 418 -5.07 -44.96 -18.04
CA PRO A 418 -6.23 -45.85 -18.03
C PRO A 418 -6.43 -46.54 -16.67
N GLU A 419 -5.36 -47.08 -16.09
CA GLU A 419 -5.42 -47.77 -14.78
C GLU A 419 -5.88 -46.83 -13.68
N PHE A 420 -5.40 -45.59 -13.66
CA PHE A 420 -5.75 -44.62 -12.62
C PHE A 420 -7.21 -44.14 -12.72
N LEU A 421 -7.69 -43.88 -13.94
CA LEU A 421 -9.05 -43.36 -14.17
C LEU A 421 -10.16 -44.41 -13.95
N GLU A 422 -9.82 -45.70 -13.83
CA GLU A 422 -10.77 -46.75 -13.42
C GLU A 422 -11.20 -46.62 -11.95
N TYR A 423 -10.41 -45.93 -11.11
CA TYR A 423 -10.71 -45.77 -9.69
C TYR A 423 -11.73 -44.64 -9.46
N ASN A 424 -12.78 -44.93 -8.69
CA ASN A 424 -13.71 -43.91 -8.21
C ASN A 424 -13.15 -43.21 -6.96
N LEU A 425 -12.30 -42.21 -7.17
CA LEU A 425 -11.59 -41.49 -6.10
C LEU A 425 -12.50 -40.83 -5.05
N GLU A 426 -13.78 -40.58 -5.35
CA GLU A 426 -14.73 -40.01 -4.36
C GLU A 426 -15.04 -40.98 -3.22
N ASN A 427 -14.89 -42.29 -3.46
CA ASN A 427 -15.34 -43.36 -2.56
C ASN A 427 -14.22 -44.31 -2.11
N VAL A 428 -12.95 -43.96 -2.36
CA VAL A 428 -11.80 -44.77 -1.92
C VAL A 428 -11.22 -44.25 -0.60
N ASP A 429 -10.62 -45.17 0.17
CA ASP A 429 -9.64 -44.80 1.19
C ASP A 429 -8.30 -44.49 0.50
N SER A 430 -7.76 -43.30 0.73
CA SER A 430 -6.58 -42.80 0.02
C SER A 430 -5.33 -43.65 0.25
N LYS A 431 -5.18 -44.25 1.43
CA LYS A 431 -4.03 -45.11 1.75
C LYS A 431 -4.13 -46.44 1.03
N ASP A 432 -5.31 -47.05 1.06
CA ASP A 432 -5.53 -48.34 0.40
C ASP A 432 -5.48 -48.19 -1.13
N CYS A 433 -6.01 -47.08 -1.67
CA CYS A 433 -5.90 -46.71 -3.08
C CYS A 433 -4.43 -46.53 -3.52
N PHE A 434 -3.64 -45.76 -2.75
CA PHE A 434 -2.21 -45.60 -3.03
C PHE A 434 -1.47 -46.94 -3.08
N LYS A 435 -1.80 -47.87 -2.17
CA LYS A 435 -1.20 -49.21 -2.15
C LYS A 435 -1.67 -50.10 -3.29
N SER A 436 -2.95 -50.05 -3.68
CA SER A 436 -3.48 -50.86 -4.79
C SER A 436 -2.86 -50.45 -6.12
N LEU A 437 -2.58 -49.16 -6.28
CA LEU A 437 -1.80 -48.57 -7.39
C LEU A 437 -0.29 -48.86 -7.29
N LYS A 438 0.14 -49.77 -6.40
CA LYS A 438 1.53 -50.19 -6.19
C LYS A 438 2.47 -49.04 -5.79
N GLY A 439 1.92 -48.01 -5.14
CA GLY A 439 2.73 -46.94 -4.54
C GLY A 439 3.70 -47.49 -3.48
N VAL A 440 4.91 -46.98 -3.50
CA VAL A 440 5.99 -47.32 -2.57
C VAL A 440 6.10 -46.21 -1.54
N CYS A 441 6.04 -46.58 -0.27
CA CYS A 441 6.29 -45.66 0.85
C CYS A 441 6.84 -46.46 2.04
N SER A 442 7.37 -45.74 3.03
CA SER A 442 7.65 -46.37 4.32
C SER A 442 6.37 -46.85 5.01
N SER A 443 6.48 -47.74 6.00
CA SER A 443 5.31 -48.29 6.71
C SER A 443 4.44 -47.20 7.38
N LYS A 444 5.03 -46.04 7.66
CA LYS A 444 4.45 -44.87 8.32
C LYS A 444 5.05 -43.61 7.70
N LEU A 445 4.26 -42.80 6.99
CA LEU A 445 4.78 -41.61 6.29
C LEU A 445 5.34 -40.58 7.27
N HIS A 446 4.68 -40.38 8.41
CA HIS A 446 5.17 -39.54 9.52
C HIS A 446 6.54 -39.96 10.11
N SER A 447 7.07 -41.15 9.78
CA SER A 447 8.42 -41.53 10.19
C SER A 447 9.52 -40.89 9.34
N LEU A 448 9.18 -40.40 8.15
CA LEU A 448 10.11 -39.81 7.17
C LEU A 448 11.30 -40.72 6.85
N THR A 449 11.06 -42.04 6.85
CA THR A 449 12.06 -43.02 6.42
C THR A 449 12.28 -42.88 4.91
N PRO A 450 13.50 -42.53 4.45
CA PRO A 450 13.75 -42.32 3.03
C PRO A 450 13.57 -43.61 2.23
N ILE A 451 12.99 -43.49 1.04
CA ILE A 451 12.90 -44.55 0.02
C ILE A 451 13.57 -44.08 -1.27
N PRO A 452 14.06 -44.99 -2.12
CA PRO A 452 14.48 -44.61 -3.47
C PRO A 452 13.22 -44.28 -4.32
N PRO A 453 13.23 -43.20 -5.11
CA PRO A 453 12.16 -42.92 -6.08
C PRO A 453 12.15 -43.94 -7.21
N ILE A 454 10.96 -44.22 -7.76
CA ILE A 454 10.76 -45.20 -8.84
C ILE A 454 11.48 -44.77 -10.13
N LEU A 455 11.42 -43.47 -10.45
CA LEU A 455 12.14 -42.84 -11.56
C LEU A 455 12.65 -41.48 -11.08
N ASN A 456 13.90 -41.17 -11.39
CA ASN A 456 14.51 -39.88 -11.07
C ASN A 456 14.44 -38.96 -12.27
N ILE A 457 14.36 -37.66 -12.02
CA ILE A 457 14.63 -36.63 -13.03
C ILE A 457 16.11 -36.71 -13.43
N ASP A 458 16.40 -36.71 -14.73
CA ASP A 458 17.79 -36.69 -15.22
C ASP A 458 18.38 -35.28 -15.11
N ARG A 459 18.99 -34.99 -13.95
CA ARG A 459 19.65 -33.70 -13.67
C ARG A 459 20.89 -33.42 -14.52
N SER A 460 21.25 -34.29 -15.48
CA SER A 460 22.37 -34.06 -16.40
C SER A 460 21.99 -33.31 -17.68
N ASP A 461 20.69 -33.14 -17.98
CA ASP A 461 20.22 -32.32 -19.10
C ASP A 461 20.27 -30.82 -18.72
N LYS A 462 20.94 -30.02 -19.55
CA LYS A 462 21.12 -28.57 -19.41
C LYS A 462 19.81 -27.76 -19.45
N ARG A 463 18.67 -28.43 -19.65
CA ARG A 463 17.31 -27.86 -19.62
C ARG A 463 16.63 -27.98 -18.26
N PHE A 464 17.23 -28.71 -17.30
CA PHE A 464 16.79 -28.70 -15.91
C PHE A 464 17.46 -27.56 -15.16
N ILE A 465 16.65 -26.55 -14.87
CA ILE A 465 16.83 -25.69 -13.73
C ILE A 465 16.13 -26.45 -12.59
N ASP A 466 16.90 -27.00 -11.65
CA ASP A 466 16.34 -27.46 -10.37
C ASP A 466 15.41 -26.38 -9.83
N SER A 467 14.27 -26.76 -9.23
CA SER A 467 13.43 -25.86 -8.45
C SER A 467 14.30 -25.02 -7.50
N TYR A 468 14.56 -23.80 -7.97
CA TYR A 468 15.12 -22.64 -7.28
C TYR A 468 16.19 -22.94 -6.21
N ASN A 469 17.30 -23.54 -6.65
CA ASN A 469 18.62 -23.20 -6.14
C ASN A 469 19.36 -22.40 -7.21
N VAL A 470 18.94 -21.16 -7.43
CA VAL A 470 19.65 -20.23 -8.33
C VAL A 470 21.07 -20.01 -7.82
N SER A 471 21.35 -20.18 -6.52
CA SER A 471 22.73 -20.07 -6.03
C SER A 471 23.65 -21.24 -6.42
N GLU A 472 23.15 -22.45 -6.69
CA GLU A 472 24.02 -23.62 -6.99
C GLU A 472 24.27 -23.80 -8.50
N ASN A 473 23.40 -23.22 -9.35
CA ASN A 473 23.43 -23.40 -10.82
C ASN A 473 23.91 -22.17 -11.61
N ILE A 474 24.23 -21.05 -10.97
CA ILE A 474 24.95 -19.96 -11.67
C ILE A 474 26.44 -20.34 -11.67
N ASP A 475 26.99 -20.48 -12.89
CA ASP A 475 28.42 -20.65 -13.14
C ASP A 475 29.07 -19.35 -13.66
N ASP A 476 30.41 -19.36 -13.81
CA ASP A 476 31.19 -18.22 -14.28
C ASP A 476 30.75 -17.67 -15.67
N SER A 477 29.91 -18.41 -16.41
CA SER A 477 29.40 -18.00 -17.72
C SER A 477 28.13 -17.14 -17.64
N THR A 478 27.36 -17.21 -16.54
CA THR A 478 26.09 -16.51 -16.40
C THR A 478 26.29 -15.03 -16.05
N ASN A 479 25.88 -14.15 -16.97
CA ASN A 479 25.89 -12.70 -16.74
C ASN A 479 24.62 -12.25 -16.00
N ILE A 480 24.71 -12.06 -14.68
CA ILE A 480 23.54 -11.65 -13.86
C ILE A 480 23.06 -10.22 -14.15
N ALA A 481 23.84 -9.42 -14.87
CA ALA A 481 23.36 -8.12 -15.37
C ALA A 481 22.46 -8.27 -16.62
N ALA A 482 22.48 -9.43 -17.28
CA ALA A 482 21.74 -9.70 -18.51
C ALA A 482 20.48 -10.58 -18.31
N MET A 483 20.36 -11.33 -17.20
CA MET A 483 19.19 -12.17 -16.87
C MET A 483 17.89 -11.38 -16.71
N ASN A 484 16.73 -12.04 -16.75
CA ASN A 484 15.45 -11.35 -16.59
C ASN A 484 15.37 -10.61 -15.24
N TRP A 485 14.66 -9.47 -15.21
CA TRP A 485 14.50 -8.69 -13.97
C TRP A 485 13.74 -9.48 -12.90
N GLU A 486 12.75 -10.29 -13.29
CA GLU A 486 12.02 -11.22 -12.40
C GLU A 486 12.99 -12.25 -11.80
N GLU A 487 13.82 -12.90 -12.64
CA GLU A 487 14.84 -13.85 -12.20
C GLU A 487 15.89 -13.24 -11.27
N PHE A 488 16.27 -11.98 -11.53
CA PHE A 488 17.20 -11.25 -10.67
C PHE A 488 16.58 -10.97 -9.29
N GLU A 489 15.32 -10.53 -9.22
CA GLU A 489 14.62 -10.33 -7.96
C GLU A 489 14.49 -11.63 -7.16
N TYR A 490 14.17 -12.75 -7.83
CA TYR A 490 14.16 -14.07 -7.20
C TYR A 490 15.55 -14.50 -6.68
N LEU A 491 16.60 -14.32 -7.47
CA LEU A 491 17.98 -14.59 -7.04
C LEU A 491 18.34 -13.80 -5.79
N ILE A 492 17.98 -12.51 -5.73
CA ILE A 492 18.20 -11.69 -4.53
C ILE A 492 17.39 -12.24 -3.36
N GLY A 493 16.12 -12.60 -3.55
CA GLY A 493 15.29 -13.22 -2.51
C GLY A 493 15.95 -14.46 -1.90
N GLU A 494 16.34 -15.42 -2.73
CA GLU A 494 16.99 -16.67 -2.32
C GLU A 494 18.34 -16.41 -1.62
N LEU A 495 19.15 -15.52 -2.18
CA LEU A 495 20.47 -15.20 -1.64
C LEU A 495 20.38 -14.59 -0.24
N PHE A 496 19.41 -13.71 -0.03
CA PHE A 496 19.17 -13.11 1.27
C PHE A 496 18.49 -14.07 2.25
N GLU A 497 17.63 -14.97 1.78
CA GLU A 497 17.11 -16.05 2.60
C GLU A 497 18.27 -16.91 3.15
N LYS A 498 19.21 -17.31 2.30
CA LYS A 498 20.43 -18.03 2.71
C LYS A 498 21.29 -17.22 3.67
N GLU A 499 21.49 -15.92 3.42
CA GLU A 499 22.29 -15.04 4.28
C GLU A 499 21.68 -14.84 5.67
N PHE A 500 20.37 -14.60 5.76
CA PHE A 500 19.67 -14.35 7.03
C PHE A 500 19.33 -15.64 7.80
N ALA A 501 19.15 -16.77 7.11
CA ALA A 501 18.92 -18.06 7.74
C ALA A 501 20.09 -18.49 8.66
N VAL A 502 21.32 -18.08 8.37
CA VAL A 502 22.50 -18.37 9.22
C VAL A 502 22.32 -17.82 10.64
N ASN A 503 21.60 -16.72 10.81
CA ASN A 503 21.32 -16.09 12.11
C ASN A 503 19.90 -16.38 12.61
N GLY A 504 19.17 -17.30 11.98
CA GLY A 504 17.79 -17.63 12.32
C GLY A 504 16.75 -16.61 11.83
N GLY A 505 17.10 -15.75 10.88
CA GLY A 505 16.19 -14.79 10.25
C GLY A 505 15.31 -15.40 9.18
N GLU A 506 14.13 -14.83 9.01
CA GLU A 506 13.13 -15.21 8.01
C GLU A 506 13.10 -14.17 6.89
N VAL A 507 13.09 -14.60 5.62
CA VAL A 507 12.97 -13.70 4.47
C VAL A 507 11.69 -14.04 3.72
N LYS A 508 10.85 -13.03 3.46
CA LYS A 508 9.64 -13.15 2.66
C LYS A 508 9.83 -12.35 1.39
N VAL A 509 9.79 -13.04 0.25
CA VAL A 509 9.76 -12.39 -1.07
C VAL A 509 8.39 -11.74 -1.24
N THR A 510 8.36 -10.45 -1.56
CA THR A 510 7.11 -9.71 -1.74
C THR A 510 6.65 -9.85 -3.19
N GLN A 511 5.35 -10.07 -3.42
CA GLN A 511 4.82 -10.13 -4.79
C GLN A 511 5.01 -8.77 -5.49
N ALA A 512 5.54 -8.83 -6.72
CA ALA A 512 5.87 -7.66 -7.51
C ALA A 512 4.69 -6.66 -7.62
N SER A 513 5.05 -5.36 -7.55
CA SER A 513 4.27 -4.21 -8.02
C SER A 513 3.24 -3.53 -7.09
N ARG A 514 3.02 -3.92 -5.82
CA ARG A 514 2.06 -3.19 -4.95
C ARG A 514 2.67 -2.40 -3.79
N ASP A 515 3.86 -2.75 -3.32
CA ASP A 515 4.41 -2.21 -2.07
C ASP A 515 5.61 -1.28 -2.27
N GLY A 516 5.44 -0.22 -3.08
CA GLY A 516 6.41 0.90 -3.11
C GLY A 516 7.85 0.54 -3.55
N GLY A 517 8.03 -0.60 -4.24
CA GLY A 517 9.32 -1.06 -4.74
C GLY A 517 10.15 -1.87 -3.73
N VAL A 518 9.51 -2.51 -2.75
CA VAL A 518 10.12 -3.56 -1.91
C VAL A 518 10.12 -4.88 -2.68
N ASP A 519 11.28 -5.54 -2.73
CA ASP A 519 11.44 -6.81 -3.46
C ASP A 519 11.53 -8.00 -2.48
N ALA A 520 12.03 -7.77 -1.26
CA ALA A 520 11.94 -8.72 -0.17
C ALA A 520 11.91 -8.02 1.21
N ILE A 521 11.33 -8.69 2.20
CA ILE A 521 11.34 -8.27 3.60
C ILE A 521 12.02 -9.37 4.42
N ALA A 522 13.09 -9.01 5.14
CA ALA A 522 13.77 -9.90 6.08
C ALA A 522 13.43 -9.51 7.53
N PHE A 523 13.34 -10.51 8.40
CA PHE A 523 13.19 -10.34 9.83
C PHE A 523 14.39 -10.96 10.53
N ASP A 524 15.23 -10.12 11.11
CA ASP A 524 16.37 -10.55 11.91
C ASP A 524 15.92 -10.75 13.37
N PRO A 525 16.06 -11.95 13.97
CA PRO A 525 15.56 -12.26 15.30
C PRO A 525 16.46 -11.70 16.43
N ASP A 526 17.61 -11.07 16.10
CA ASP A 526 18.50 -10.51 17.11
C ASP A 526 17.76 -9.47 17.99
N PRO A 527 17.69 -9.65 19.32
CA PRO A 527 16.89 -8.80 20.19
C PRO A 527 17.48 -7.40 20.44
N ILE A 528 18.72 -7.15 20.00
CA ILE A 528 19.46 -5.89 20.22
C ILE A 528 19.61 -5.13 18.91
N ARG A 529 19.83 -5.84 17.79
CA ARG A 529 20.14 -5.26 16.47
C ARG A 529 19.19 -5.69 15.36
N GLY A 530 18.36 -6.68 15.62
CA GLY A 530 17.42 -7.26 14.66
C GLY A 530 16.08 -6.52 14.60
N GLY A 531 15.21 -6.99 13.71
CA GLY A 531 13.95 -6.36 13.35
C GLY A 531 13.64 -6.48 11.85
N LYS A 532 12.62 -5.75 11.40
CA LYS A 532 12.20 -5.73 9.99
C LYS A 532 13.24 -4.99 9.14
N ILE A 533 13.71 -5.64 8.08
CA ILE A 533 14.68 -5.14 7.11
C ILE A 533 14.01 -5.18 5.74
N VAL A 534 14.08 -4.05 5.02
CA VAL A 534 13.55 -3.94 3.66
C VAL A 534 14.68 -4.12 2.66
N ILE A 535 14.47 -4.98 1.66
CA ILE A 535 15.44 -5.26 0.63
C ILE A 535 14.85 -4.84 -0.72
N GLN A 536 15.66 -4.11 -1.49
CA GLN A 536 15.33 -3.68 -2.83
C GLN A 536 16.48 -4.04 -3.79
N ALA A 537 16.15 -4.67 -4.89
CA ALA A 537 17.01 -5.10 -5.98
C ALA A 537 16.83 -4.16 -7.19
N LYS A 538 17.94 -3.73 -7.78
CA LYS A 538 17.97 -2.92 -9.00
C LYS A 538 18.97 -3.50 -10.00
N ARG A 539 18.46 -4.28 -10.96
CA ARG A 539 19.26 -4.78 -12.11
C ARG A 539 19.57 -3.65 -13.09
N TYR A 540 20.59 -2.86 -12.80
CA TYR A 540 20.99 -1.70 -13.60
C TYR A 540 22.29 -1.95 -14.33
N THR A 541 22.41 -1.38 -15.53
CA THR A 541 23.65 -1.36 -16.31
C THR A 541 24.43 -0.05 -16.20
N ASN A 542 23.85 0.95 -15.55
CA ASN A 542 24.44 2.26 -15.32
C ASN A 542 24.54 2.52 -13.81
N THR A 543 25.42 3.44 -13.44
CA THR A 543 25.60 3.87 -12.04
C THR A 543 24.27 4.28 -11.41
N VAL A 544 23.99 3.72 -10.23
CA VAL A 544 22.78 4.01 -9.47
C VAL A 544 22.90 5.40 -8.84
N GLY A 545 21.94 6.28 -9.15
CA GLY A 545 21.87 7.64 -8.63
C GLY A 545 21.30 7.73 -7.21
N VAL A 546 21.52 8.87 -6.56
CA VAL A 546 21.06 9.15 -5.18
C VAL A 546 19.53 9.08 -5.02
N SER A 547 18.75 9.21 -6.09
CA SER A 547 17.29 9.09 -6.04
C SER A 547 16.84 7.74 -5.53
N ALA A 548 17.42 6.64 -6.02
CA ALA A 548 17.05 5.28 -5.59
C ALA A 548 17.32 5.07 -4.09
N VAL A 549 18.41 5.64 -3.57
CA VAL A 549 18.75 5.56 -2.14
C VAL A 549 17.77 6.38 -1.28
N ARG A 550 17.32 7.54 -1.78
CA ARG A 550 16.30 8.37 -1.12
C ARG A 550 14.94 7.68 -1.10
N ASP A 551 14.57 7.04 -2.20
CA ASP A 551 13.32 6.30 -2.31
C ASP A 551 13.29 5.16 -1.30
N LEU A 552 14.35 4.32 -1.25
CA LEU A 552 14.47 3.26 -0.25
C LEU A 552 14.44 3.82 1.19
N PHE A 553 15.07 4.96 1.46
CA PHE A 553 15.02 5.57 2.79
C PHE A 553 13.59 5.92 3.21
N GLY A 554 12.77 6.43 2.28
CA GLY A 554 11.35 6.67 2.50
C GLY A 554 10.59 5.38 2.78
N THR A 555 10.86 4.33 2.01
CA THR A 555 10.26 3.00 2.19
C THR A 555 10.60 2.40 3.55
N VAL A 556 11.85 2.51 4.02
CA VAL A 556 12.26 2.04 5.36
C VAL A 556 11.42 2.68 6.47
N HIS A 557 11.14 3.98 6.37
CA HIS A 557 10.32 4.69 7.35
C HIS A 557 8.83 4.31 7.25
N ASN A 558 8.29 4.21 6.04
CA ASN A 558 6.90 3.85 5.80
C ASN A 558 6.58 2.42 6.28
N GLU A 559 7.52 1.50 6.06
CA GLU A 559 7.39 0.09 6.44
C GLU A 559 7.69 -0.20 7.92
N GLY A 560 8.15 0.80 8.67
CA GLY A 560 8.60 0.64 10.06
C GLY A 560 9.85 -0.26 10.18
N ALA A 561 10.67 -0.32 9.13
CA ALA A 561 11.86 -1.14 9.09
C ALA A 561 13.02 -0.46 9.83
N ILE A 562 13.83 -1.26 10.52
CA ILE A 562 15.03 -0.78 11.21
C ILE A 562 16.19 -0.53 10.26
N LYS A 563 16.13 -1.10 9.04
CA LYS A 563 17.19 -1.05 8.05
C LYS A 563 16.65 -1.28 6.64
N GLY A 564 17.27 -0.62 5.66
CA GLY A 564 17.09 -0.89 4.23
C GLY A 564 18.37 -1.44 3.61
N ILE A 565 18.23 -2.34 2.64
CA ILE A 565 19.33 -2.87 1.82
C ILE A 565 18.98 -2.61 0.35
N LEU A 566 19.83 -1.86 -0.34
CA LEU A 566 19.73 -1.68 -1.78
C LEU A 566 20.80 -2.54 -2.45
N VAL A 567 20.39 -3.38 -3.39
CA VAL A 567 21.25 -4.32 -4.12
C VAL A 567 21.24 -3.93 -5.59
N THR A 568 22.39 -3.95 -6.26
CA THR A 568 22.45 -3.65 -7.69
C THR A 568 23.55 -4.44 -8.39
N THR A 569 23.38 -4.67 -9.70
CA THR A 569 24.43 -5.19 -10.58
C THR A 569 25.44 -4.12 -11.01
N ALA A 570 25.14 -2.83 -10.81
CA ALA A 570 26.04 -1.72 -11.14
C ALA A 570 26.80 -1.21 -9.90
N ASP A 571 27.39 -0.01 -9.98
CA ASP A 571 27.94 0.69 -8.81
C ASP A 571 27.08 1.91 -8.46
N TYR A 572 27.29 2.49 -7.28
CA TYR A 572 26.61 3.69 -6.81
C TYR A 572 27.42 4.96 -7.07
N GLY A 573 26.73 6.07 -7.32
CA GLY A 573 27.39 7.37 -7.43
C GLY A 573 27.94 7.87 -6.08
N PRO A 574 28.90 8.80 -6.07
CA PRO A 574 29.46 9.38 -4.84
C PRO A 574 28.39 10.05 -3.96
N ASP A 575 27.37 10.64 -4.57
CA ASP A 575 26.23 11.24 -3.87
C ASP A 575 25.34 10.19 -3.18
N ALA A 576 25.23 8.99 -3.76
CA ALA A 576 24.46 7.88 -3.18
C ALA A 576 25.16 7.35 -1.91
N TYR A 577 26.48 7.15 -1.95
CA TYR A 577 27.26 6.79 -0.76
C TYR A 577 27.22 7.89 0.30
N SER A 578 27.38 9.15 -0.11
CA SER A 578 27.32 10.30 0.80
C SER A 578 25.95 10.43 1.47
N PHE A 579 24.87 10.11 0.75
CA PHE A 579 23.53 10.12 1.32
C PHE A 579 23.28 8.93 2.24
N ALA A 580 23.73 7.72 1.91
CA ALA A 580 23.58 6.54 2.77
C ALA A 580 24.36 6.65 4.08
N LYS A 581 25.43 7.45 4.09
CA LYS A 581 26.21 7.76 5.30
C LYS A 581 25.31 8.26 6.42
N ASP A 582 25.47 7.66 7.59
CA ASP A 582 24.71 7.94 8.83
C ASP A 582 23.19 7.63 8.75
N LYS A 583 22.75 6.83 7.78
CA LYS A 583 21.36 6.35 7.67
C LYS A 583 21.30 4.83 7.83
N PRO A 584 20.14 4.28 8.24
CA PRO A 584 19.90 2.84 8.30
C PRO A 584 19.74 2.22 6.89
N ILE A 585 20.69 2.47 6.00
CA ILE A 585 20.72 1.96 4.63
C ILE A 585 22.06 1.29 4.38
N THR A 586 22.05 0.10 3.80
CA THR A 586 23.22 -0.59 3.29
C THR A 586 23.15 -0.66 1.77
N LEU A 587 24.24 -0.29 1.11
CA LEU A 587 24.38 -0.36 -0.34
C LEU A 587 25.25 -1.57 -0.69
N LEU A 588 24.76 -2.44 -1.57
CA LEU A 588 25.47 -3.60 -2.08
C LEU A 588 25.59 -3.47 -3.59
N ASN A 589 26.79 -3.12 -4.05
CA ASN A 589 27.07 -2.97 -5.46
C ASN A 589 27.34 -4.33 -6.12
N GLY A 590 27.61 -4.32 -7.44
CA GLY A 590 27.85 -5.55 -8.19
C GLY A 590 28.95 -6.43 -7.60
N ASN A 591 30.03 -5.84 -7.07
CA ASN A 591 31.11 -6.61 -6.44
C ASN A 591 30.68 -7.23 -5.12
N ASN A 592 29.92 -6.49 -4.29
CA ASN A 592 29.36 -7.04 -3.06
C ASN A 592 28.39 -8.19 -3.35
N LEU A 593 27.59 -8.06 -4.40
CA LEU A 593 26.65 -9.08 -4.82
C LEU A 593 27.36 -10.35 -5.31
N LEU A 594 28.40 -10.21 -6.16
CA LEU A 594 29.22 -11.34 -6.60
C LEU A 594 29.86 -12.07 -5.43
N HIS A 595 30.40 -11.32 -4.45
CA HIS A 595 30.95 -11.91 -3.23
C HIS A 595 29.91 -12.67 -2.41
N LEU A 596 28.69 -12.13 -2.30
CA LEU A 596 27.60 -12.77 -1.57
C LEU A 596 27.15 -14.07 -2.27
N ILE A 597 27.06 -14.06 -3.60
CA ILE A 597 26.78 -15.26 -4.41
C ILE A 597 27.86 -16.32 -4.20
N GLU A 598 29.14 -15.92 -4.26
CA GLU A 598 30.29 -16.81 -4.04
C GLU A 598 30.29 -17.42 -2.63
N LYS A 599 29.97 -16.62 -1.61
CA LYS A 599 29.83 -17.07 -0.22
C LYS A 599 28.80 -18.20 -0.06
N HIS A 600 27.73 -18.17 -0.86
CA HIS A 600 26.65 -19.16 -0.85
C HIS A 600 26.79 -20.23 -1.95
N GLY A 601 28.01 -20.43 -2.47
CA GLY A 601 28.35 -21.54 -3.35
C GLY A 601 28.13 -21.30 -4.84
N GLY A 602 27.63 -20.11 -5.24
CA GLY A 602 27.42 -19.78 -6.65
C GLY A 602 28.62 -19.11 -7.30
N ARG A 603 28.66 -19.09 -8.63
CA ARG A 603 29.68 -18.37 -9.39
C ARG A 603 29.00 -17.55 -10.47
N ALA A 604 29.27 -16.27 -10.57
CA ALA A 604 28.55 -15.38 -11.49
C ALA A 604 29.52 -14.38 -12.11
N LYS A 605 29.18 -13.86 -13.29
CA LYS A 605 29.87 -12.67 -13.84
C LYS A 605 28.91 -11.50 -13.96
N ILE A 606 29.45 -10.29 -13.90
CA ILE A 606 28.76 -9.05 -14.24
C ILE A 606 29.54 -8.41 -15.40
N ASP A 607 28.99 -8.48 -16.61
CA ASP A 607 29.47 -7.70 -17.76
C ASP A 607 28.39 -6.70 -18.18
N LEU A 608 28.58 -5.45 -17.76
CA LEU A 608 27.63 -4.37 -18.03
C LEU A 608 27.62 -3.93 -19.49
N ILE A 609 28.69 -4.19 -20.25
CA ILE A 609 28.79 -3.83 -21.67
C ILE A 609 28.01 -4.86 -22.50
N GLU A 610 28.19 -6.14 -22.21
CA GLU A 610 27.41 -7.24 -22.78
C GLU A 610 25.92 -7.08 -22.47
N ALA A 611 25.57 -6.83 -21.20
CA ALA A 611 24.19 -6.61 -20.78
C ALA A 611 23.55 -5.41 -21.50
N LYS A 612 24.28 -4.28 -21.67
CA LYS A 612 23.78 -3.14 -22.45
C LYS A 612 23.49 -3.47 -23.91
N LYS A 613 24.27 -4.35 -24.53
CA LYS A 613 24.05 -4.77 -25.92
C LYS A 613 22.82 -5.65 -26.04
N LEU A 614 22.62 -6.57 -25.09
CA LEU A 614 21.48 -7.50 -25.05
C LEU A 614 20.17 -6.81 -24.65
N ILE A 615 20.22 -5.71 -23.88
CA ILE A 615 19.04 -4.96 -23.43
C ILE A 615 18.62 -3.89 -24.46
N ASN A 616 19.55 -3.35 -25.24
CA ASN A 616 19.27 -2.30 -26.24
C ASN A 616 19.19 -2.81 -27.70
N GLY A 617 19.49 -4.09 -27.94
CA GLY A 617 19.25 -4.79 -29.20
C GLY A 617 17.93 -5.55 -29.14
#